data_AF-A0A6B3EGI4-F1
#
_entry.id   AF-A0A6B3EGI4-F1
#
_cell.length_a   1.000
_cell.length_b   1.000
_cell.length_c   1.000
_cell.angle_alpha   90.00
_cell.angle_beta   90.00
_cell.angle_gamma   90.00
#
_symmetry.space_group_name_H-M   'P 1'
#
loop_
_entity.id
_entity.type
_entity.pdbx_description
1 polymer ?
#
loop_
_entity_poly.entity_id
_entity_poly.type
_entity_poly.pdbx_seq_one_letter_code
_entity_poly.pdbx_strand_id
1 'polypeptide(L)'
;EVTGVEQGPDEVLLRTSGPGPAEVRARYVIGADGANSFVRSRMATSVTDLGFFYDWLIVDCLPHEEEEWSPMNWQLCDPERPTTIVSGGPGRRRWEFLRLAHESIEELNTEETAWRLLAPWGR
;
A
#
# COMPACT_ATOMS: atom_id res chain seq x y z
N GLU A 1 16.64 2.15 -10.54
CA GLU A 1 15.77 0.96 -10.41
C GLU A 1 16.56 -0.29 -10.79
N VAL A 2 16.32 -1.42 -10.13
CA VAL A 2 17.00 -2.68 -10.47
C VAL A 2 16.22 -3.38 -11.59
N THR A 3 16.90 -3.76 -12.66
CA THR A 3 16.30 -4.36 -13.86
C THR A 3 16.83 -5.76 -14.15
N GLY A 4 17.90 -6.17 -13.48
CA GLY A 4 18.50 -7.50 -13.60
C GLY A 4 19.21 -7.91 -12.32
N VAL A 5 19.12 -9.20 -11.98
CA VAL A 5 19.84 -9.83 -10.88
C VAL A 5 20.41 -11.14 -11.41
N GLU A 6 21.72 -11.32 -11.28
CA GLU A 6 22.42 -12.56 -11.64
C GLU A 6 23.31 -13.00 -10.47
N GLN A 7 23.07 -14.22 -9.98
CA GLN A 7 23.85 -14.80 -8.90
C GLN A 7 25.03 -15.60 -9.48
N GLY A 8 26.24 -15.21 -9.12
CA GLY A 8 27.47 -15.97 -9.35
C GLY A 8 27.90 -16.76 -8.10
N PRO A 9 29.06 -17.43 -8.14
CA PRO A 9 29.56 -18.23 -7.03
C PRO A 9 29.96 -17.39 -5.79
N ASP A 10 30.56 -16.21 -5.99
CA ASP A 10 31.10 -15.36 -4.91
C ASP A 10 30.47 -13.96 -4.84
N GLU A 11 29.64 -13.61 -5.83
CA GLU A 11 29.03 -12.29 -5.96
C GLU A 11 27.68 -12.35 -6.67
N VAL A 12 26.95 -11.24 -6.57
CA VAL A 12 25.71 -10.94 -7.28
C VAL A 12 25.95 -9.71 -8.14
N LEU A 13 25.60 -9.82 -9.41
CA LEU A 13 25.58 -8.70 -10.35
C LEU A 13 24.15 -8.14 -10.42
N LEU A 14 24.01 -6.86 -10.10
CA LEU A 14 22.81 -6.08 -10.33
C LEU A 14 22.97 -5.23 -11.58
N ARG A 15 21.95 -5.23 -12.44
CA ARG A 15 21.79 -4.24 -13.49
C ARG A 15 20.78 -3.19 -13.03
N THR A 16 21.11 -1.92 -13.26
CA THR A 16 20.26 -0.81 -12.85
C THR A 16 19.91 0.12 -14.01
N SER A 17 18.78 0.80 -13.90
CA SER A 17 18.37 1.92 -14.75
C SER A 17 18.26 3.21 -13.91
N GLY A 18 18.58 4.35 -14.52
CA GLY A 18 18.48 5.67 -13.88
C GLY A 18 19.83 6.27 -13.46
N PRO A 19 19.82 7.30 -12.59
CA PRO A 19 21.03 7.97 -12.14
C PRO A 19 21.90 7.03 -11.30
N GLY A 20 23.12 6.76 -11.75
CA GLY A 20 24.06 5.88 -11.05
C GLY A 20 24.75 4.89 -11.98
N PRO A 21 25.50 3.93 -11.40
CA PRO A 21 26.20 2.92 -12.18
C PRO A 21 25.20 1.93 -12.81
N ALA A 22 25.38 1.65 -14.11
CA ALA A 22 24.56 0.67 -14.83
C ALA A 22 24.69 -0.76 -14.27
N GLU A 23 25.83 -1.06 -13.64
CA GLU A 23 26.11 -2.34 -12.98
C GLU A 23 26.64 -2.14 -11.56
N VAL A 24 26.18 -2.97 -10.63
CA VAL A 24 26.69 -3.03 -9.25
C VAL A 24 27.03 -4.48 -8.92
N ARG A 25 28.25 -4.72 -8.44
CA ARG A 25 28.69 -6.02 -7.92
C ARG A 25 28.72 -5.96 -6.40
N ALA A 26 28.17 -6.98 -5.76
CA ALA A 26 28.19 -7.11 -4.30
C ALA A 26 28.25 -8.58 -3.90
N ARG A 27 28.78 -8.87 -2.71
CA ARG A 27 28.76 -10.25 -2.18
C ARG A 27 27.35 -10.73 -1.86
N TYR A 28 26.45 -9.80 -1.50
CA TYR A 28 25.08 -10.07 -1.13
C TYR A 28 24.15 -8.97 -1.62
N VAL A 29 22.89 -9.32 -1.86
CA VAL A 29 21.79 -8.40 -2.20
C VAL A 29 20.62 -8.70 -1.28
N ILE A 30 19.98 -7.65 -0.75
CA ILE A 30 18.77 -7.75 0.06
C ILE A 30 17.61 -7.17 -0.76
N GLY A 31 16.61 -8.00 -1.07
CA GLY A 31 15.38 -7.57 -1.73
C GLY A 31 14.45 -6.86 -0.73
N ALA A 32 14.58 -5.54 -0.63
CA ALA A 32 13.70 -4.67 0.16
C ALA A 32 12.75 -3.83 -0.73
N ASP A 33 12.33 -4.42 -1.86
CA ASP A 33 11.63 -3.79 -2.97
C ASP A 33 10.11 -4.01 -2.97
N GLY A 34 9.54 -4.38 -1.81
CA GLY A 34 8.10 -4.37 -1.55
C GLY A 34 7.31 -5.58 -2.04
N ALA A 35 5.98 -5.45 -2.05
CA ALA A 35 5.05 -6.55 -2.34
C ALA A 35 5.29 -7.16 -3.74
N ASN A 36 5.56 -6.33 -4.75
CA ASN A 36 5.86 -6.73 -6.12
C ASN A 36 7.36 -6.92 -6.38
N SER A 37 8.10 -7.42 -5.38
CA SER A 37 9.56 -7.57 -5.42
C SER A 37 10.07 -8.22 -6.71
N PHE A 38 10.87 -7.45 -7.44
CA PHE A 38 11.65 -7.91 -8.58
C PHE A 38 12.71 -8.92 -8.14
N VAL A 39 13.39 -8.66 -7.02
CA VAL A 39 14.44 -9.57 -6.51
C VAL A 39 13.86 -10.94 -6.19
N ARG A 40 12.73 -10.99 -5.47
CA ARG A 40 12.04 -12.24 -5.16
C ARG A 40 11.65 -13.02 -6.41
N SER A 41 11.21 -12.33 -7.47
CA SER A 41 10.84 -12.96 -8.75
C SER A 41 12.00 -13.69 -9.45
N ARG A 42 13.25 -13.36 -9.08
CA ARG A 42 14.49 -13.94 -9.61
C ARG A 42 15.13 -14.98 -8.68
N MET A 43 14.53 -15.24 -7.53
CA MET A 43 14.94 -16.30 -6.62
C MET A 43 14.11 -17.57 -6.87
N ALA A 44 14.67 -18.74 -6.57
CA ALA A 44 13.94 -20.00 -6.58
C ALA A 44 13.03 -20.13 -5.34
N THR A 45 12.05 -19.23 -5.20
CA THR A 45 11.12 -19.16 -4.07
C THR A 45 9.67 -19.05 -4.54
N SER A 46 8.74 -19.50 -3.72
CA SER A 46 7.29 -19.42 -3.97
C SER A 46 6.61 -18.47 -3.00
N VAL A 47 5.53 -17.83 -3.46
CA VAL A 47 4.59 -17.10 -2.60
C VAL A 47 3.32 -17.92 -2.50
N THR A 48 2.83 -18.10 -1.27
CA THR A 48 1.48 -18.65 -1.06
C THR A 48 0.51 -17.49 -1.02
N ASP A 49 -0.34 -17.42 -2.04
CA ASP A 49 -1.42 -16.46 -2.11
C ASP A 49 -2.65 -16.98 -1.35
N LEU A 50 -3.14 -16.18 -0.41
CA LEU A 50 -4.31 -16.51 0.41
C LEU A 50 -5.62 -15.91 -0.15
N GLY A 51 -5.57 -15.21 -1.29
CA GLY A 51 -6.73 -14.71 -2.00
C GLY A 51 -7.36 -13.44 -1.43
N PHE A 52 -6.68 -12.74 -0.52
CA PHE A 52 -7.18 -11.50 0.08
C PHE A 52 -6.78 -10.28 -0.74
N PHE A 53 -7.46 -10.08 -1.88
CA PHE A 53 -7.33 -8.86 -2.70
C PHE A 53 -8.65 -8.12 -2.76
N TYR A 54 -8.66 -6.92 -2.19
CA TYR A 54 -9.80 -6.03 -2.20
C TYR A 54 -9.33 -4.63 -2.54
N ASP A 55 -10.16 -3.90 -3.27
CA ASP A 55 -9.94 -2.48 -3.53
C ASP A 55 -10.48 -1.67 -2.35
N TRP A 56 -9.73 -0.66 -1.93
CA TRP A 56 -10.10 0.24 -0.85
C TRP A 56 -9.92 1.68 -1.31
N LEU A 57 -10.92 2.53 -1.03
CA LEU A 57 -10.75 3.97 -1.16
C LEU A 57 -10.06 4.49 0.10
N ILE A 58 -8.83 4.97 -0.06
CA ILE A 58 -8.05 5.57 1.02
C ILE A 58 -8.26 7.08 1.00
N VAL A 59 -8.76 7.62 2.11
CA VAL A 59 -9.00 9.05 2.29
C VAL A 59 -8.20 9.56 3.49
N ASP A 60 -7.19 10.37 3.21
CA ASP A 60 -6.39 11.07 4.22
C ASP A 60 -6.90 12.49 4.43
N CYS A 61 -7.49 12.76 5.58
CA CYS A 61 -7.94 14.08 5.97
C CYS A 61 -6.92 14.76 6.89
N LEU A 62 -6.86 16.08 6.80
CA LEU A 62 -6.22 16.95 7.79
C LEU A 62 -7.35 17.60 8.61
N PRO A 63 -7.63 17.15 9.84
CA PRO A 63 -8.62 17.79 10.70
C PRO A 63 -8.28 19.26 10.94
N HIS A 64 -9.30 20.12 11.01
CA HIS A 64 -9.11 21.54 11.32
C HIS A 64 -8.80 21.78 12.80
N GLU A 65 -9.27 20.90 13.67
CA GLU A 65 -9.07 20.95 15.11
C GLU A 65 -8.28 19.71 15.56
N GLU A 66 -7.49 19.86 16.62
CA GLU A 66 -6.85 18.69 17.25
C GLU A 66 -7.91 17.89 18.01
N GLU A 67 -8.15 16.67 17.53
CA GLU A 67 -9.09 15.73 18.15
C GLU A 67 -8.32 14.60 18.85
N GLU A 68 -8.74 14.26 20.07
CA GLU A 68 -8.25 13.05 20.75
C GLU A 68 -8.98 11.82 20.20
N TRP A 69 -8.24 11.00 19.44
CA TRP A 69 -8.77 9.79 18.85
C TRP A 69 -8.65 8.61 19.82
N SER A 70 -9.79 8.12 20.33
CA SER A 70 -9.86 6.94 21.20
C SER A 70 -10.98 5.99 20.77
N PRO A 71 -10.66 4.79 20.24
CA PRO A 71 -9.32 4.28 19.96
C PRO A 71 -8.64 5.01 18.80
N MET A 72 -7.31 5.15 18.88
CA MET A 72 -6.51 5.76 17.81
C MET A 72 -6.66 4.97 16.51
N ASN A 73 -6.64 3.65 16.55
CA ASN A 73 -6.75 2.80 15.36
C ASN A 73 -7.83 1.75 15.62
N TRP A 74 -8.77 1.62 14.69
CA TRP A 74 -9.78 0.58 14.79
C TRP A 74 -10.34 0.17 13.43
N GLN A 75 -10.80 -1.08 13.39
CA GLN A 75 -11.49 -1.68 12.26
C GLN A 75 -12.98 -1.75 12.59
N LEU A 76 -13.79 -1.05 11.80
CA LEU A 76 -15.23 -1.20 11.83
C LEU A 76 -15.61 -2.38 10.92
N CYS A 77 -16.04 -3.48 11.54
CA CYS A 77 -16.53 -4.68 10.85
C CYS A 77 -18.02 -4.58 10.48
N ASP A 78 -18.42 -3.46 9.89
CA ASP A 78 -19.79 -3.28 9.39
C ASP A 78 -20.01 -4.17 8.16
N PRO A 79 -21.00 -5.08 8.15
CA PRO A 79 -21.30 -5.92 6.99
C PRO A 79 -21.75 -5.13 5.76
N GLU A 80 -22.28 -3.90 5.91
CA GLU A 80 -22.67 -3.05 4.78
C GLU A 80 -21.43 -2.47 4.08
N ARG A 81 -20.43 -2.06 4.85
CA ARG A 81 -19.12 -1.62 4.33
C ARG A 81 -18.04 -1.62 5.42
N PRO A 82 -17.16 -2.64 5.44
CA PRO A 82 -15.99 -2.64 6.30
C PRO A 82 -15.16 -1.36 6.10
N THR A 83 -14.78 -0.73 7.21
CA THR A 83 -14.08 0.55 7.19
C THR A 83 -12.93 0.53 8.19
N THR A 84 -11.74 0.93 7.76
CA THR A 84 -10.57 1.08 8.62
C THR A 84 -10.41 2.55 9.00
N ILE A 85 -10.31 2.87 10.28
CA ILE A 85 -10.05 4.25 10.72
C ILE A 85 -8.77 4.28 11.57
N VAL A 86 -7.73 4.92 11.04
CA VAL A 86 -6.38 4.89 11.59
C VAL A 86 -5.68 6.25 11.51
N SER A 87 -4.55 6.39 12.18
CA SER A 87 -3.65 7.53 11.99
C SER A 87 -3.11 7.57 10.55
N GLY A 88 -3.27 8.70 9.85
CA GLY A 88 -2.81 8.90 8.47
C GLY A 88 -1.38 9.49 8.36
N GLY A 89 -0.60 9.42 9.43
CA GLY A 89 0.66 10.18 9.58
C GLY A 89 0.49 11.43 10.46
N PRO A 90 1.55 12.26 10.60
CA PRO A 90 1.53 13.40 11.51
C PRO A 90 0.36 14.36 11.24
N GLY A 91 -0.51 14.55 12.25
CA GLY A 91 -1.68 15.41 12.19
C GLY A 91 -2.82 14.95 11.27
N ARG A 92 -2.72 13.78 10.63
CA ARG A 92 -3.70 13.30 9.65
C ARG A 92 -4.53 12.16 10.19
N ARG A 93 -5.77 12.08 9.71
CA ARG A 93 -6.68 10.96 9.96
C ARG A 93 -6.97 10.23 8.65
N ARG A 94 -6.95 8.90 8.68
CA ARG A 94 -7.21 8.06 7.51
C ARG A 94 -8.48 7.26 7.69
N TRP A 95 -9.30 7.23 6.64
CA TRP A 95 -10.36 6.27 6.43
C TRP A 95 -10.00 5.39 5.23
N GLU A 96 -10.25 4.09 5.35
CA GLU A 96 -10.17 3.17 4.23
C GLU A 96 -11.53 2.50 4.09
N PHE A 97 -12.19 2.72 2.95
CA PHE A 97 -13.51 2.18 2.66
C PHE A 97 -13.41 1.04 1.66
N LEU A 98 -13.89 -0.15 2.03
CA LEU A 98 -13.92 -1.29 1.12
C LEU A 98 -14.78 -0.95 -0.12
N ARG A 99 -14.28 -1.23 -1.33
CA ARG A 99 -15.09 -1.23 -2.55
C ARG A 99 -16.08 -2.38 -2.51
N LEU A 100 -17.36 -2.08 -2.68
CA LEU A 100 -18.39 -3.11 -2.76
C LEU A 100 -18.43 -3.74 -4.15
N ALA A 101 -18.94 -4.97 -4.24
CA ALA A 101 -18.94 -5.74 -5.49
C ALA A 101 -19.68 -5.04 -6.66
N HIS A 102 -20.63 -4.15 -6.35
CA HIS A 102 -21.42 -3.42 -7.34
C HIS A 102 -20.82 -2.05 -7.73
N GLU A 103 -19.74 -1.61 -7.08
CA GLU A 103 -19.09 -0.32 -7.35
C GLU A 103 -17.95 -0.50 -8.33
N SER A 104 -17.85 0.41 -9.30
CA SER A 104 -16.64 0.54 -10.12
C SER A 104 -15.54 1.29 -9.37
N ILE A 105 -14.28 1.09 -9.79
CA ILE A 105 -13.14 1.84 -9.23
C ILE A 105 -13.27 3.31 -9.59
N GLU A 106 -13.75 3.61 -10.80
CA GLU A 106 -13.89 4.95 -11.35
C GLU A 106 -14.92 5.78 -10.58
N GLU A 107 -16.07 5.19 -10.21
CA GLU A 107 -17.09 5.86 -9.41
C GLU A 107 -16.65 6.07 -7.95
N LEU A 108 -15.98 5.05 -7.39
CA LEU A 108 -15.49 5.09 -6.02
C LEU A 108 -14.37 6.13 -5.85
N ASN A 109 -13.46 6.24 -6.82
CA ASN A 109 -12.28 7.11 -6.78
C ASN A 109 -12.59 8.54 -7.24
N THR A 110 -13.66 9.12 -6.68
CA THR A 110 -14.05 10.51 -6.91
C THR A 110 -14.07 11.28 -5.60
N GLU A 111 -13.80 12.58 -5.68
CA GLU A 111 -13.88 13.47 -4.52
C GLU A 111 -15.30 13.49 -3.92
N GLU A 112 -16.33 13.48 -4.77
CA GLU A 112 -17.73 13.42 -4.32
C GLU A 112 -18.03 12.15 -3.51
N THR A 113 -17.60 10.98 -3.99
CA THR A 113 -17.76 9.74 -3.24
C THR A 113 -16.95 9.75 -1.94
N ALA A 114 -15.75 10.30 -1.94
CA ALA A 114 -14.95 10.44 -0.71
C ALA A 114 -15.69 11.24 0.36
N TRP A 115 -16.20 12.43 0.03
CA TRP A 115 -16.98 13.25 0.97
C TRP A 115 -18.29 12.58 1.39
N ARG A 116 -19.00 11.92 0.46
CA ARG A 116 -20.22 11.16 0.78
C ARG A 116 -19.98 10.05 1.80
N LEU A 117 -18.87 9.31 1.66
CA LEU A 117 -18.49 8.23 2.60
C LEU A 117 -17.95 8.76 3.93
N LEU A 118 -17.42 9.97 3.93
CA LEU A 118 -16.95 10.69 5.11
C LEU A 118 -18.10 11.33 5.92
N ALA A 119 -19.22 11.67 5.30
CA ALA A 119 -20.34 12.36 5.95
C ALA A 119 -20.86 11.71 7.26
N PRO A 120 -21.02 10.36 7.37
CA PRO A 120 -21.42 9.72 8.62
C PRO A 120 -20.43 9.93 9.78
N TRP A 121 -19.19 10.32 9.47
CA TRP A 121 -18.11 10.58 10.42
C TRP A 121 -18.02 12.07 10.81
N GLY A 122 -18.98 12.89 10.40
CA GLY A 122 -19.01 14.33 10.70
C GLY A 122 -17.97 15.13 9.91
N ARG A 123 -17.69 14.70 8.68
CA ARG A 123 -16.69 15.29 7.79
C ARG A 123 -17.30 15.75 6.48
#